data_AF-A0A959QN89-F1
#
_entry.id   AF-A0A959QN89-F1
#
_cell.length_a   1.000
_cell.length_b   1.000
_cell.length_c   1.000
_cell.angle_alpha   90.00
_cell.angle_beta   90.00
_cell.angle_gamma   90.00
#
_symmetry.space_group_name_H-M   'P 1'
#
loop_
_entity.id
_entity.type
_entity.pdbx_description
1 polymer ?
#
loop_
_entity_poly.entity_id
_entity_poly.type
_entity_poly.pdbx_seq_one_letter_code
_entity_poly.pdbx_strand_id
1 'polypeptide(L)'
;SDATIQYLAGLGIDYPASDETGMGFVPTTLFNFANWKGILLALVGGFFVGFGSRYGEGCTSGHAITGLSHLSLPSLVTVIGFFIGGLFMTWLVLPYILPYFL
;
A
#
# COMPACT_ATOMS: atom_id res chain seq x y z
N SER A 1 -10.24 -1.48 -22.22
CA SER A 1 -9.19 -1.98 -23.13
C SER A 1 -8.93 -3.44 -22.79
N ASP A 2 -9.20 -4.35 -23.72
CA ASP A 2 -9.03 -5.81 -23.50
C ASP A 2 -7.61 -6.20 -23.05
N ALA A 3 -6.60 -5.45 -23.50
CA ALA A 3 -5.21 -5.62 -23.07
C ALA A 3 -5.00 -5.40 -21.55
N THR A 4 -5.75 -4.49 -20.94
CA THR A 4 -5.66 -4.21 -19.49
C THR A 4 -6.30 -5.34 -18.68
N ILE A 5 -7.36 -5.96 -19.20
CA ILE A 5 -8.04 -7.09 -18.57
C ILE A 5 -7.14 -8.32 -18.60
N GLN A 6 -6.45 -8.58 -19.71
CA GLN A 6 -5.49 -9.68 -19.82
C GLN A 6 -4.27 -9.51 -18.90
N TYR A 7 -3.77 -8.28 -18.75
CA TYR A 7 -2.67 -7.99 -17.81
C TYR A 7 -3.08 -8.20 -16.34
N LEU A 8 -4.27 -7.74 -15.94
CA LEU A 8 -4.81 -7.98 -14.59
C LEU A 8 -5.07 -9.45 -14.31
N ALA A 9 -5.60 -10.19 -15.29
CA ALA A 9 -5.79 -11.64 -15.18
C ALA A 9 -4.46 -12.39 -14.97
N GLY A 10 -3.38 -11.94 -15.63
CA GLY A 10 -2.03 -12.49 -15.43
C GLY A 10 -1.44 -12.22 -14.04
N LEU A 11 -1.98 -11.26 -13.30
CA LEU A 11 -1.61 -10.93 -11.93
C LEU A 11 -2.55 -11.54 -10.88
N GLY A 12 -3.58 -12.30 -11.31
CA GLY A 12 -4.58 -12.90 -10.43
C GLY A 12 -5.62 -11.91 -9.87
N ILE A 13 -5.86 -10.79 -10.58
CA ILE A 13 -6.87 -9.79 -10.22
C ILE A 13 -8.05 -9.90 -11.19
N ASP A 14 -9.21 -10.34 -10.68
CA ASP A 14 -10.42 -10.50 -11.47
C ASP A 14 -11.05 -9.16 -11.86
N TYR A 15 -11.69 -9.08 -13.02
CA TYR A 15 -12.37 -7.86 -13.47
C TYR A 15 -13.70 -7.67 -12.70
N PRO A 16 -14.09 -6.47 -12.26
CA PRO A 16 -15.32 -6.23 -11.49
C PRO A 16 -16.63 -6.71 -12.11
N ALA A 17 -16.71 -6.97 -13.42
CA ALA A 17 -17.93 -7.55 -14.00
C ALA A 17 -17.96 -9.09 -14.00
N SER A 18 -16.91 -9.78 -13.54
CA SER A 18 -16.89 -11.24 -13.35
C SER A 18 -17.14 -11.67 -11.90
N ASP A 19 -17.32 -10.72 -10.98
CA ASP A 19 -17.56 -10.98 -9.55
C ASP A 19 -19.00 -10.55 -9.19
N GLU A 20 -19.79 -11.47 -8.62
CA GLU A 20 -21.21 -11.30 -8.28
C GLU A 20 -21.46 -10.12 -7.31
N THR A 21 -20.39 -9.66 -6.66
CA THR A 21 -20.39 -8.59 -5.65
C THR A 21 -19.96 -7.22 -6.19
N GLY A 22 -19.53 -7.12 -7.46
CA GLY A 22 -19.10 -5.86 -8.09
C GLY A 22 -17.80 -5.26 -7.56
N MET A 23 -16.98 -6.04 -6.84
CA MET A 23 -15.76 -5.59 -6.15
C MET A 23 -14.45 -5.99 -6.85
N GLY A 24 -14.45 -6.41 -8.12
CA GLY A 24 -13.26 -7.03 -8.74
C GLY A 24 -11.96 -6.21 -8.74
N PHE A 25 -11.98 -4.89 -8.52
CA PHE A 25 -10.73 -4.13 -8.33
C PHE A 25 -10.08 -4.27 -6.95
N VAL A 26 -10.79 -4.83 -5.97
CA VAL A 26 -10.29 -5.06 -4.61
C VAL A 26 -10.05 -6.56 -4.46
N PRO A 27 -8.81 -7.04 -4.29
CA PRO A 27 -8.55 -8.46 -4.08
C PRO A 27 -9.18 -8.89 -2.74
N THR A 28 -10.36 -9.50 -2.81
CA THR A 28 -11.13 -9.94 -1.66
C THR A 28 -10.42 -11.03 -0.87
N THR A 29 -9.44 -11.72 -1.47
CA THR A 29 -8.55 -12.65 -0.77
C THR A 29 -7.64 -11.97 0.26
N LEU A 30 -7.22 -10.72 -0.01
CA LEU A 30 -6.30 -9.96 0.84
C LEU A 30 -7.03 -8.99 1.78
N PHE A 31 -8.14 -8.40 1.33
CA PHE A 31 -8.91 -7.39 2.08
C PHE A 31 -10.13 -7.93 2.83
N ASN A 32 -10.28 -9.26 2.94
CA ASN A 32 -11.36 -9.87 3.71
C ASN A 32 -10.95 -10.12 5.16
N PHE A 33 -11.65 -9.49 6.09
CA PHE A 33 -11.44 -9.64 7.54
C PHE A 33 -11.75 -11.05 8.08
N ALA A 34 -12.30 -11.96 7.27
CA ALA A 34 -12.40 -13.38 7.60
C ALA A 34 -11.09 -14.15 7.33
N ASN A 35 -10.18 -13.60 6.53
CA ASN A 35 -8.90 -14.23 6.23
C ASN A 35 -7.83 -13.79 7.23
N TRP A 36 -7.33 -14.74 8.03
CA TRP A 36 -6.30 -14.47 9.04
C TRP A 36 -5.01 -13.89 8.44
N LYS A 37 -4.69 -14.25 7.20
CA LYS A 37 -3.53 -13.72 6.47
C LYS A 37 -3.71 -12.21 6.20
N GLY A 38 -4.88 -11.80 5.71
CA GLY A 38 -5.20 -10.39 5.47
C GLY A 38 -5.15 -9.55 6.75
N ILE A 39 -5.69 -10.10 7.85
CA ILE A 39 -5.61 -9.46 9.18
C ILE A 39 -4.16 -9.31 9.64
N LEU A 40 -3.34 -10.36 9.50
CA LEU A 40 -1.94 -10.32 9.90
C LEU A 40 -1.17 -9.25 9.10
N LEU A 41 -1.39 -9.17 7.79
CA LEU A 41 -0.77 -8.17 6.93
C LEU A 41 -1.17 -6.74 7.33
N ALA A 42 -2.47 -6.53 7.62
CA ALA A 42 -2.99 -5.23 8.04
C ALA A 42 -2.46 -4.81 9.42
N LEU A 43 -2.37 -5.74 10.38
CA LEU A 43 -1.82 -5.46 11.71
C LEU A 43 -0.33 -5.11 11.65
N VAL A 44 0.46 -5.93 10.95
CA VAL A 44 1.90 -5.69 10.83
C VAL A 44 2.16 -4.40 10.05
N GLY A 45 1.50 -4.22 8.89
CA GLY A 45 1.62 -3.00 8.09
C GLY A 45 1.19 -1.76 8.86
N GLY A 46 0.04 -1.81 9.55
CA GLY A 46 -0.47 -0.71 10.36
C GLY A 46 0.47 -0.36 11.52
N PHE A 47 1.06 -1.37 12.18
CA PHE A 47 2.06 -1.15 13.22
C PHE A 47 3.31 -0.42 12.67
N PHE A 48 3.87 -0.88 11.54
CA PHE A 48 5.03 -0.23 10.93
C PHE A 48 4.75 1.21 10.49
N VAL A 49 3.57 1.48 9.91
CA VAL A 49 3.15 2.84 9.54
C VAL A 49 2.99 3.73 10.77
N GLY A 50 2.33 3.23 11.81
CA GLY A 50 2.15 3.95 13.07
C GLY A 50 3.50 4.28 13.72
N PHE A 51 4.37 3.28 13.86
CA PHE A 51 5.72 3.45 14.40
C PHE A 51 6.54 4.45 13.57
N GLY A 52 6.55 4.31 12.25
CA GLY A 52 7.25 5.20 11.34
C GLY A 52 6.78 6.65 11.42
N SER A 53 5.47 6.87 11.54
CA SER A 53 4.91 8.23 11.71
C SER A 53 5.35 8.87 13.03
N ARG A 54 5.46 8.10 14.11
CA ARG A 54 5.96 8.61 15.39
C ARG A 54 7.46 8.91 15.34
N TYR A 55 8.23 8.05 14.67
CA TYR A 55 9.67 8.25 14.48
C TYR A 55 9.98 9.49 13.64
N GLY A 56 9.19 9.76 12.60
CA GLY A 56 9.28 10.97 11.79
C GLY A 56 8.61 12.20 12.41
N GLU A 57 8.27 12.17 13.70
CA GLU A 57 7.61 13.26 14.44
C GLU A 57 6.33 13.83 13.79
N GLY A 58 5.62 13.02 13.00
CA GLY A 58 4.38 13.44 12.36
C GLY A 58 3.93 12.55 11.22
N CYS A 59 2.83 12.96 10.59
CA CYS A 59 2.29 12.26 9.42
C CYS A 59 2.95 12.74 8.12
N THR A 60 2.82 11.92 7.08
CA THR A 60 3.21 12.27 5.71
C THR A 60 2.51 13.52 5.21
N SER A 61 1.22 13.71 5.51
CA SER A 61 0.46 14.89 5.07
C SER A 61 0.91 16.19 5.75
N GLY A 62 1.23 16.16 7.05
CA GLY A 62 1.72 17.33 7.78
C GLY A 62 3.10 17.80 7.29
N HIS A 63 4.03 16.87 7.10
CA HIS A 63 5.35 17.19 6.56
C HIS A 63 5.29 17.59 5.08
N ALA A 64 4.46 16.92 4.27
CA ALA A 64 4.39 17.19 2.84
C ALA A 64 3.62 18.48 2.49
N ILE A 65 2.56 18.82 3.22
CA ILE A 65 1.73 19.99 2.91
C ILE A 65 2.29 21.20 3.66
N THR A 66 2.25 21.21 4.99
CA THR A 66 2.63 22.39 5.78
C THR A 66 4.15 22.56 5.91
N GLY A 67 4.89 21.48 6.13
CA GLY A 67 6.34 21.55 6.38
C GLY A 67 7.18 21.88 5.15
N LEU A 68 6.80 21.37 3.98
CA LEU A 68 7.41 21.73 2.69
C LEU A 68 7.05 23.14 2.23
N SER A 69 5.82 23.61 2.49
CA SER A 69 5.44 25.01 2.19
C SER A 69 6.28 26.03 2.96
N HIS A 70 6.79 25.66 4.14
CA HIS A 70 7.69 26.47 4.94
C HIS A 70 9.18 26.25 4.60
N LEU A 71 9.48 25.47 3.55
CA LEU A 71 10.83 25.14 3.07
C LEU A 71 11.77 24.59 4.17
N SER A 72 11.21 23.83 5.11
CA SER A 72 11.98 23.26 6.21
C SER A 72 12.74 22.00 5.75
N LEU A 73 14.07 22.03 5.88
CA LEU A 73 14.94 20.89 5.55
C LEU A 73 14.59 19.59 6.29
N PRO A 74 14.18 19.60 7.59
CA PRO A 74 13.77 18.40 8.29
C PRO A 74 12.58 17.72 7.60
N SER A 75 11.58 18.52 7.20
CA SER A 75 10.37 18.00 6.56
C SER A 75 10.64 17.40 5.19
N LEU A 76 11.58 17.98 4.43
CA LEU A 76 12.03 17.43 3.15
C LEU A 76 12.66 16.04 3.34
N VAL A 77 13.53 15.88 4.34
CA VAL A 77 14.18 14.59 4.63
C VAL A 77 13.15 13.53 5.03
N THR A 78 12.18 13.89 5.89
CA THR A 78 11.12 12.96 6.31
C THR A 78 10.27 12.52 5.12
N VAL A 79 9.89 13.43 4.23
CA VAL A 79 9.11 13.10 3.02
C VAL A 79 9.88 12.20 2.06
N ILE A 80 11.16 12.49 1.81
CA ILE A 80 12.01 11.64 0.96
C ILE A 80 12.12 10.23 1.55
N GLY A 81 12.30 10.11 2.87
CA GLY A 81 12.35 8.82 3.56
C GLY A 81 11.06 8.01 3.37
N PHE A 82 9.89 8.62 3.55
CA PHE A 82 8.61 7.97 3.31
C PHE A 82 8.43 7.52 1.85
N PHE A 83 8.86 8.35 0.89
CA PHE A 83 8.78 8.00 -0.54
C PHE A 83 9.68 6.82 -0.90
N ILE A 84 10.94 6.84 -0.45
CA ILE A 84 11.88 5.74 -0.68
C ILE A 84 11.36 4.45 -0.05
N GLY A 85 10.86 4.51 1.19
CA GLY A 85 10.25 3.36 1.86
C GLY A 85 9.05 2.79 1.11
N GLY A 86 8.15 3.67 0.60
CA GLY A 86 7.00 3.25 -0.20
C GLY A 86 7.38 2.64 -1.55
N LEU A 87 8.38 3.20 -2.22
CA LEU A 87 8.92 2.65 -3.47
C LEU A 87 9.57 1.29 -3.24
N PHE A 88 10.39 1.17 -2.20
CA PHE A 88 11.01 -0.09 -1.80
C PHE A 88 9.97 -1.16 -1.46
N MET A 89 8.93 -0.80 -0.70
CA MET A 89 7.85 -1.71 -0.37
C MET A 89 7.11 -2.19 -1.62
N THR A 90 6.78 -1.28 -2.55
CA THR A 90 6.03 -1.62 -3.76
C THR A 90 6.85 -2.46 -4.75
N TRP A 91 8.12 -2.12 -4.96
CA TRP A 91 8.95 -2.76 -5.99
C TRP A 91 9.68 -4.01 -5.51
N LEU A 92 10.00 -4.10 -4.22
CA LEU A 92 10.79 -5.21 -3.69
C LEU A 92 10.02 -6.07 -2.71
N VAL A 93 9.23 -5.51 -1.81
CA VAL A 93 8.62 -6.34 -0.75
C VAL A 93 7.31 -6.96 -1.22
N LEU A 94 6.43 -6.16 -1.81
CA LEU A 94 5.12 -6.57 -2.26
C LEU A 94 5.16 -7.71 -3.30
N PRO A 95 5.96 -7.67 -4.39
CA PRO A 95 6.00 -8.78 -5.35
C PRO A 95 6.57 -10.09 -4.78
N TYR A 96 7.34 -10.04 -3.69
CA TYR A 96 7.84 -11.26 -3.02
C TYR A 96 6.85 -11.81 -1.99
N ILE A 97 6.07 -10.95 -1.35
CA ILE A 97 5.06 -11.35 -0.35
C ILE A 97 3.74 -11.78 -1.00
N LEU A 98 3.29 -11.08 -2.04
CA LEU A 98 1.99 -11.29 -2.67
C LEU A 98 1.75 -12.75 -3.14
N PRO A 99 2.73 -13.46 -3.76
CA PRO A 99 2.57 -14.87 -4.15
C PRO A 99 2.39 -15.86 -3.01
N TYR A 100 2.75 -15.49 -1.77
CA TYR A 100 2.55 -16.32 -0.58
C TYR A 100 1.14 -16.15 0.02
N PHE A 101 0.46 -15.06 -0.36
CA PHE A 101 -0.82 -14.63 0.19
C PHE A 101 -1.99 -14.85 -0.77
N LEU A 102 -1.78 -14.75 -2.09
CA LEU A 102 -2.69 -15.32 -3.11
C LEU A 102 -2.63 -16.86 -3.08
#